data_AF-A0A2V1J2U8-F1
#
_entry.id   AF-A0A2V1J2U8-F1
#
_cell.length_a   1.000
_cell.length_b   1.000
_cell.length_c   1.000
_cell.angle_alpha   90.00
_cell.angle_beta   90.00
_cell.angle_gamma   90.00
#
_symmetry.space_group_name_H-M   'P 1'
#
loop_
_entity.id
_entity.type
_entity.pdbx_description
1 polymer ?
#
loop_
_entity_poly.entity_id
_entity_poly.type
_entity_poly.pdbx_seq_one_letter_code
_entity_poly.pdbx_strand_id
1 'polypeptide(L)' 'MDYTTAQINRNFLIKVSGVNGEGKRLNTLVGVSGLLRLIGEKLANNLLTRAFKCMLDKCVCKLRRGLKITFYYK' A
#
# COMPACT_ATOMS: atom_id res chain seq x y z
N MET A 1 10.54 5.72 8.09
CA MET A 1 10.31 4.74 7.00
C MET A 1 11.60 3.99 6.80
N ASP A 2 11.52 2.67 6.60
CA ASP A 2 12.69 1.79 6.47
C ASP A 2 13.14 1.66 5.02
N TYR A 3 12.28 2.06 4.08
CA TYR A 3 12.49 2.03 2.65
C TYR A 3 12.40 3.44 2.07
N THR A 4 13.26 3.77 1.12
CA THR A 4 13.18 5.06 0.42
C THR A 4 12.03 5.07 -0.57
N THR A 5 11.44 6.25 -0.80
CA THR A 5 10.39 6.44 -1.81
C THR A 5 10.83 5.95 -3.19
N ALA A 6 12.11 6.16 -3.55
CA ALA A 6 12.69 5.67 -4.80
C ALA A 6 12.73 4.14 -4.87
N GLN A 7 13.15 3.47 -3.79
CA GLN A 7 13.11 2.00 -3.71
C GLN A 7 11.69 1.46 -3.86
N ILE A 8 10.71 2.04 -3.17
CA ILE A 8 9.32 1.60 -3.24
C ILE A 8 8.77 1.78 -4.66
N ASN A 9 8.97 2.96 -5.27
CA ASN A 9 8.47 3.26 -6.61
C ASN A 9 9.15 2.43 -7.70
N ARG A 10 10.41 2.01 -7.50
CA ARG A 10 11.12 1.11 -8.43
C ARG A 10 10.55 -0.31 -8.39
N ASN A 11 10.17 -0.80 -7.21
CA ASN A 11 9.75 -2.20 -7.03
C ASN A 11 8.24 -2.40 -7.14
N PHE A 12 7.41 -1.40 -6.83
CA PHE A 12 5.97 -1.61 -6.68
C PHE A 12 5.09 -0.62 -7.43
N LEU A 13 3.96 -1.12 -7.94
CA LEU A 13 2.75 -0.34 -8.21
C LEU A 13 1.77 -0.56 -7.04
N ILE A 14 1.33 0.54 -6.41
CA ILE A 14 0.46 0.47 -5.23
C ILE A 14 -0.96 0.79 -5.65
N LYS A 15 -1.88 -0.16 -5.43
CA LYS A 15 -3.32 0.02 -5.62
C LYS A 15 -4.03 0.06 -4.28
N VAL A 16 -4.90 1.04 -4.08
CA VAL A 16 -5.82 1.08 -2.95
C VAL A 16 -7.25 0.94 -3.46
N SER A 17 -7.99 0.02 -2.84
CA SER A 17 -9.39 -0.23 -3.13
C SER A 17 -10.20 -0.36 -1.84
N GLY A 18 -11.51 -0.14 -1.89
CA GLY A 18 -12.41 -0.31 -0.75
C GLY A 18 -13.09 0.99 -0.35
N VAL A 19 -13.37 1.16 0.94
CA VAL A 19 -14.06 2.34 1.48
C VAL A 19 -13.13 3.04 2.46
N ASN A 20 -12.96 4.36 2.34
CA ASN A 20 -12.18 5.16 3.29
C ASN A 20 -13.00 5.50 4.55
N GLY A 21 -12.38 6.15 5.53
CA GLY A 21 -13.06 6.56 6.77
C GLY A 21 -14.20 7.58 6.58
N GLU A 22 -14.30 8.20 5.39
CA GLU A 22 -15.34 9.17 5.03
C GLU A 22 -16.50 8.52 4.24
N GLY A 23 -16.47 7.20 4.04
CA GLY A 23 -17.48 6.49 3.24
C GLY A 23 -17.26 6.54 1.72
N LYS A 24 -16.20 7.20 1.24
CA LYS A 24 -15.86 7.27 -0.18
C LYS A 24 -15.24 5.96 -0.67
N ARG A 25 -15.76 5.45 -1.79
CA ARG A 25 -15.18 4.29 -2.49
C ARG A 25 -13.89 4.69 -3.19
N LEU A 26 -12.82 3.96 -2.89
CA LEU A 26 -11.52 4.05 -3.56
C LEU A 26 -11.34 2.84 -4.48
N ASN A 27 -10.76 3.08 -5.65
CA ASN A 27 -10.27 2.05 -6.58
C ASN A 27 -9.23 2.69 -7.50
N THR A 28 -8.11 3.10 -6.93
CA THR A 28 -7.11 3.92 -7.62
C THR A 28 -5.69 3.43 -7.35
N LEU A 29 -4.79 3.71 -8.29
CA LEU A 29 -3.35 3.64 -8.05
C LEU A 29 -2.93 4.86 -7.23
N VAL A 30 -1.99 4.66 -6.31
CA VAL A 30 -1.45 5.71 -5.45
C VAL A 30 0.07 5.65 -5.43
N GLY A 31 0.71 6.80 -5.21
CA GLY A 31 2.12 6.85 -4.84
C GLY A 31 2.34 6.62 -3.35
N VAL A 32 3.60 6.63 -2.92
CA VAL A 32 3.99 6.47 -1.50
C VAL A 32 3.34 7.53 -0.60
N SER A 33 3.29 8.79 -1.04
CA SER A 33 2.63 9.87 -0.29
C SER A 33 1.13 9.61 -0.08
N GLY A 34 0.44 9.12 -1.12
CA GLY A 34 -0.97 8.75 -1.04
C GLY A 34 -1.21 7.57 -0.09
N LEU A 35 -0.33 6.56 -0.10
CA LEU A 35 -0.38 5.46 0.85
C LEU A 35 -0.21 5.97 2.29
N LEU A 36 0.82 6.78 2.54
CA LEU A 36 1.11 7.34 3.87
C LEU A 36 -0.06 8.16 4.42
N ARG A 37 -0.71 8.98 3.58
CA ARG A 37 -1.89 9.76 3.98
C ARG A 37 -3.07 8.87 4.39
N LEU A 38 -3.22 7.69 3.80
CA LEU A 38 -4.38 6.81 4.05
C LEU A 38 -4.20 5.92 5.29
N ILE A 39 -2.99 5.43 5.53
CA ILE A 39 -2.76 4.40 6.57
C ILE A 39 -1.72 4.78 7.62
N GLY A 40 -1.02 5.90 7.44
CA GLY A 40 0.07 6.34 8.31
C GLY A 40 1.38 5.60 8.07
N GLU A 41 2.47 6.17 8.57
CA GLU A 41 3.83 5.70 8.33
C GLU A 41 4.12 4.32 8.93
N LYS A 42 3.79 4.13 10.21
CA LYS A 42 4.06 2.88 10.93
C LYS A 42 3.42 1.67 10.25
N LEU A 43 2.15 1.80 9.84
CA LEU A 43 1.45 0.71 9.17
C LEU A 43 1.97 0.50 7.75
N ALA A 44 2.25 1.58 7.00
CA ALA A 44 2.84 1.49 5.67
C ALA A 44 4.18 0.73 5.68
N ASN A 45 5.07 1.03 6.63
CA ASN A 45 6.34 0.32 6.79
C ASN A 45 6.12 -1.19 6.99
N ASN A 46 5.22 -1.58 7.91
CA ASN A 46 4.93 -3.00 8.15
C ASN A 46 4.38 -3.72 6.90
N LEU A 47 3.51 -3.06 6.13
CA LEU A 47 2.96 -3.62 4.90
C LEU A 47 4.01 -3.74 3.80
N LEU A 48 4.93 -2.76 3.69
CA LEU A 48 6.05 -2.80 2.75
C LEU A 48 7.02 -3.91 3.09
N THR A 49 7.39 -4.08 4.36
CA THR A 49 8.24 -5.20 4.80
C THR A 49 7.62 -6.53 4.43
N ARG A 50 6.31 -6.68 4.61
CA ARG A 50 5.59 -7.87 4.16
C ARG A 50 5.60 -8.02 2.64
N ALA A 51 5.41 -6.93 1.87
CA ALA A 51 5.41 -6.96 0.42
C ALA A 51 6.78 -7.37 -0.15
N PHE A 52 7.87 -6.81 0.37
CA PHE A 52 9.24 -7.18 0.01
C PHE A 52 9.57 -8.64 0.33
N LYS A 53 9.03 -9.18 1.43
CA LYS A 53 9.23 -10.59 1.82
C LYS A 53 8.32 -11.57 1.07
N CYS A 54 7.25 -11.10 0.42
CA CYS A 54 6.23 -11.97 -0.14
C CYS A 54 6.74 -12.79 -1.34
N MET A 55 7.71 -12.27 -2.10
CA MET A 55 8.27 -12.89 -3.32
C MET A 55 7.21 -13.40 -4.32
N LEU A 56 6.07 -12.73 -4.40
CA LEU A 56 4.98 -13.01 -5.35
C LEU A 56 4.77 -11.81 -6.26
N ASP A 57 4.09 -12.01 -7.39
CA ASP A 57 3.68 -10.95 -8.33
C ASP A 57 2.87 -9.83 -7.66
N LYS A 58 2.15 -10.16 -6.58
CA LYS A 58 1.46 -9.17 -5.75
C LYS A 58 1.34 -9.59 -4.30
N CYS A 59 1.46 -8.60 -3.41
CA CYS A 59 1.11 -8.73 -2.00
C CYS A 59 -0.19 -7.95 -1.71
N VAL A 60 -1.21 -8.65 -1.19
CA VAL A 60 -2.50 -8.05 -0.84
C VAL A 60 -2.61 -7.91 0.68
N CYS A 61 -2.89 -6.70 1.15
CA CYS A 61 -3.11 -6.37 2.54
C CYS A 61 -4.51 -5.78 2.73
N LYS A 62 -5.39 -6.52 3.42
CA LYS A 62 -6.75 -6.08 3.75
C LYS A 62 -6.78 -5.54 5.18
N LEU A 63 -7.24 -4.31 5.34
CA LEU A 63 -7.43 -3.68 6.64
C LEU A 63 -8.88 -3.84 7.08
N ARG A 64 -9.09 -3.99 8.39
CA ARG A 64 -10.44 -4.05 9.00
C ARG A 64 -11.27 -2.77 8.74
N ARG A 65 -10.61 -1.66 8.39
CA ARG A 65 -11.22 -0.37 8.06
C ARG A 65 -11.85 -0.32 6.65
N GLY A 66 -11.99 -1.46 5.98
CA GLY A 66 -12.58 -1.54 4.64
C GLY A 66 -11.62 -1.20 3.49
N LEU A 67 -10.36 -0.89 3.77
CA LEU A 67 -9.32 -0.65 2.76
C LEU A 67 -8.56 -1.93 2.40
N LYS A 68 -8.32 -2.13 1.11
CA LYS A 68 -7.48 -3.17 0.53
C LYS A 68 -6.35 -2.51 -0.25
N ILE A 69 -5.13 -2.68 0.26
CA ILE A 69 -3.89 -2.25 -0.37
C ILE A 69 -3.33 -3.45 -1.13
N THR A 70 -2.94 -3.25 -2.39
CA THR A 70 -2.25 -4.26 -3.18
C THR A 70 -0.95 -3.67 -3.71
N PHE A 71 0.16 -4.33 -3.41
CA PHE A 71 1.48 -4.03 -3.95
C PHE A 71 1.72 -5.00 -5.09
N TYR A 72 1.73 -4.52 -6.33
CA TYR A 72 2.13 -5.31 -7.48
C TYR A 72 3.63 -5.15 -7.68
N TYR A 73 4.36 -6.25 -7.78
CA TYR A 73 5.78 -6.21 -8.13
C TYR A 73 5.93 -5.75 -9.59
N LYS A 74 6.93 -4.92 -9.86
CA LYS A 74 7.25 -4.42 -11.20
C LYS A 74 8.26 -5.31 -11.91
#